data_AF-A0A7V2S4J1-F1
#
_entry.id   AF-A0A7V2S4J1-F1
#
_cell.length_a   1.000
_cell.length_b   1.000
_cell.length_c   1.000
_cell.angle_alpha   90.00
_cell.angle_beta   90.00
_cell.angle_gamma   90.00
#
_symmetry.space_group_name_H-M   'P 1'
#
loop_
_entity.id
_entity.type
_entity.pdbx_description
1 polymer ?
#
loop_
_entity_poly.entity_id
_entity_poly.type
_entity_poly.pdbx_seq_one_letter_code
_entity_poly.pdbx_strand_id
1 'polypeptide(L)'
;MSCRSEMEQLGISDYVKPFWQCFDRFFNFPWQKGNLIFMALALAIFVVFVPVPDAKEMVTPFEFIYRIIIWILYPSFIVAYFSAVAVKASDGSSEPPEIMKVWSNGGFSLLFKALVVISVFSMGLALIKMVIGPTAGLILTFIGAIFFPASIMLLFMEREISAAVNPGRILSVIQSIGWPYAFLWGLVMMLISGPEILYSLPEHIYQSRIYPLLFLMVNIYFGLVLFHMLGYVAFQYHFELGITLPNERIESLNAPRAPQKAVLIESELLIMDGNYESALKLLENFLQKQPRHEKVQQKLFNLTMAVTKGDRQLAVAENYLFYLISMEQGFKVVASLRQLMHYHADLNFQHFIRCDELKKFLQKEQEMDLIEKLSS
;
A
#
# COMPACT_ATOMS: atom_id res chain seq x y z
N MET A 1 31.36 11.59 10.38
CA MET A 1 30.26 10.59 10.31
C MET A 1 28.90 11.24 10.01
N SER A 2 28.60 12.48 10.44
CA SER A 2 27.32 13.18 10.20
C SER A 2 26.94 13.37 8.71
N CYS A 3 27.85 13.84 7.86
CA CYS A 3 27.50 14.10 6.44
C CYS A 3 27.20 12.84 5.63
N ARG A 4 27.72 11.68 6.04
CA ARG A 4 27.47 10.42 5.32
C ARG A 4 26.10 9.85 5.66
N SER A 5 25.67 9.95 6.93
CA SER A 5 24.31 9.58 7.31
C SER A 5 23.28 10.53 6.70
N GLU A 6 23.52 11.84 6.68
CA GLU A 6 22.62 12.81 6.03
C GLU A 6 22.47 12.56 4.52
N MET A 7 23.56 12.25 3.79
CA MET A 7 23.48 11.93 2.36
C MET A 7 22.83 10.59 2.06
N GLU A 8 23.09 9.56 2.88
CA GLU A 8 22.45 8.24 2.75
C GLU A 8 20.95 8.33 3.09
N GLN A 9 20.56 9.23 4.00
CA GLN A 9 19.19 9.49 4.42
C GLN A 9 18.40 10.35 3.41
N LEU A 10 19.01 11.35 2.77
CA LEU A 10 18.41 12.10 1.66
C LEU A 10 18.07 11.21 0.46
N GLY A 11 18.83 10.13 0.24
CA GLY A 11 18.48 9.11 -0.74
C GLY A 11 17.11 8.47 -0.44
N ILE A 12 16.82 8.13 0.82
CA ILE A 12 15.62 7.36 1.21
C ILE A 12 14.32 8.15 0.97
N SER A 13 14.29 9.46 1.24
CA SER A 13 13.08 10.28 1.04
C SER A 13 12.70 10.42 -0.43
N ASP A 14 13.68 10.47 -1.34
CA ASP A 14 13.46 10.47 -2.80
C ASP A 14 12.93 9.11 -3.31
N TYR A 15 13.13 8.03 -2.55
CA TYR A 15 12.68 6.70 -2.95
C TYR A 15 11.27 6.34 -2.46
N VAL A 16 10.69 7.02 -1.45
CA VAL A 16 9.33 6.72 -0.97
C VAL A 16 8.30 7.44 -1.82
N LYS A 17 7.39 6.69 -2.46
CA LYS A 17 6.33 7.29 -3.27
C LYS A 17 5.47 8.22 -2.41
N PRO A 18 5.14 9.42 -2.89
CA PRO A 18 4.21 10.28 -2.18
C PRO A 18 2.85 9.62 -1.95
N PHE A 19 2.22 9.86 -0.80
CA PHE A 19 0.93 9.22 -0.47
C PHE A 19 -0.15 9.49 -1.53
N TRP A 20 -0.15 10.68 -2.15
CA TRP A 20 -1.09 11.04 -3.22
C TRP A 20 -0.87 10.31 -4.54
N GLN A 21 0.20 9.52 -4.68
CA GLN A 21 0.41 8.62 -5.83
C GLN A 21 0.08 7.16 -5.50
N CYS A 22 -0.32 6.88 -4.26
CA CYS A 22 -0.55 5.53 -3.74
C CYS A 22 -2.04 5.22 -3.48
N PHE A 23 -2.97 5.97 -4.09
CA PHE A 23 -4.41 5.79 -3.87
C PHE A 23 -4.89 4.37 -4.10
N ASP A 24 -4.52 3.78 -5.23
CA ASP A 24 -4.90 2.42 -5.56
C ASP A 24 -4.48 1.43 -4.47
N ARG A 25 -3.30 1.64 -3.87
CA ARG A 25 -2.84 0.79 -2.76
C ARG A 25 -3.74 0.94 -1.53
N PHE A 26 -4.13 2.16 -1.17
CA PHE A 26 -4.98 2.41 0.01
C PHE A 26 -6.38 1.84 -0.17
N PHE A 27 -7.04 2.09 -1.31
CA PHE A 27 -8.39 1.58 -1.56
C PHE A 27 -8.43 0.07 -1.84
N ASN A 28 -7.33 -0.53 -2.28
CA ASN A 28 -7.19 -1.98 -2.38
C ASN A 28 -6.81 -2.67 -1.05
N PHE A 29 -6.40 -1.92 -0.03
CA PHE A 29 -5.99 -2.48 1.25
C PHE A 29 -7.11 -3.29 1.93
N PRO A 30 -8.37 -2.82 2.03
CA PRO A 30 -9.45 -3.61 2.64
C PRO A 30 -9.75 -4.93 1.92
N TRP A 31 -9.44 -5.03 0.63
CA TRP A 31 -9.65 -6.24 -0.18
C TRP A 31 -8.59 -7.32 0.04
N GLN A 32 -7.55 -7.07 0.84
CA GLN A 32 -6.57 -8.07 1.20
C GLN A 32 -7.18 -9.16 2.10
N LYS A 33 -6.74 -10.41 1.94
CA LYS A 33 -7.30 -11.58 2.65
C LYS A 33 -7.43 -11.37 4.16
N GLY A 34 -6.40 -10.83 4.82
CA GLY A 34 -6.44 -10.59 6.27
C GLY A 34 -7.51 -9.57 6.70
N ASN A 35 -7.70 -8.52 5.91
CA ASN A 35 -8.72 -7.50 6.16
C ASN A 35 -10.13 -8.00 5.84
N LEU A 36 -10.28 -8.82 4.79
CA LEU A 36 -11.56 -9.49 4.48
C LEU A 36 -11.99 -10.42 5.61
N ILE A 37 -11.05 -11.19 6.17
CA ILE A 37 -11.32 -12.05 7.33
C ILE A 37 -11.73 -11.20 8.54
N PHE A 38 -11.03 -10.09 8.79
CA PHE A 38 -11.37 -9.17 9.87
C PHE A 38 -12.78 -8.56 9.69
N MET A 39 -13.12 -8.09 8.49
CA MET A 39 -14.45 -7.55 8.18
C MET A 39 -15.54 -8.60 8.36
N ALA A 40 -15.34 -9.82 7.86
CA ALA A 40 -16.28 -10.92 8.03
C ALA A 40 -16.47 -11.27 9.53
N LEU A 41 -15.38 -11.30 10.30
CA LEU A 41 -15.43 -11.54 11.74
C LEU A 41 -16.16 -10.42 12.48
N ALA A 42 -15.89 -9.15 12.15
CA ALA A 42 -16.56 -8.00 12.75
C ALA A 42 -18.06 -8.02 12.47
N LEU A 43 -18.48 -8.39 11.26
CA LEU A 43 -19.88 -8.58 10.88
C LEU A 43 -20.51 -9.77 11.62
N ALA A 44 -19.82 -10.90 11.73
CA ALA A 44 -20.31 -12.07 12.45
C ALA A 44 -20.54 -11.75 13.94
N ILE A 45 -19.60 -11.06 14.59
CA ILE A 45 -19.75 -10.60 15.97
C ILE A 45 -20.94 -9.65 16.09
N PHE A 46 -21.10 -8.73 15.13
CA PHE A 46 -22.25 -7.82 15.12
C PHE A 46 -23.59 -8.56 15.03
N VAL A 47 -23.71 -9.56 14.14
CA VAL A 47 -24.94 -10.35 13.99
C VAL A 47 -25.26 -11.16 15.26
N VAL A 48 -24.24 -11.71 15.92
CA VAL A 48 -24.45 -12.61 17.08
C VAL A 48 -24.70 -11.83 18.37
N PHE A 49 -23.93 -10.76 18.61
CA PHE A 49 -23.85 -10.16 19.95
C PHE A 49 -24.52 -8.78 20.05
N VAL A 50 -24.67 -8.06 18.93
CA VAL A 50 -25.20 -6.68 18.92
C VAL A 50 -26.71 -6.56 18.71
N PRO A 51 -27.50 -7.55 18.19
CA PRO A 51 -28.94 -7.35 18.07
C PRO A 51 -29.55 -6.97 19.40
N VAL A 52 -30.27 -5.84 19.40
CA VAL A 52 -31.01 -5.33 20.55
C VAL A 52 -32.41 -5.95 20.47
N PRO A 53 -32.87 -6.72 21.46
CA PRO A 53 -34.31 -6.96 21.64
C PRO A 53 -35.01 -5.60 21.73
N ASP A 54 -36.20 -5.45 21.14
CA ASP A 54 -36.92 -4.17 21.11
C ASP A 54 -36.89 -3.48 22.48
N ALA A 55 -36.63 -2.16 22.53
CA ALA A 55 -36.44 -1.43 23.79
C ALA A 55 -37.62 -1.52 24.78
N LYS A 56 -38.77 -2.02 24.31
CA LYS A 56 -39.98 -2.31 25.09
C LYS A 56 -39.86 -3.60 25.92
N GLU A 57 -38.86 -4.44 25.63
CA GLU A 57 -38.51 -5.68 26.32
C GLU A 57 -37.24 -5.49 27.17
N MET A 58 -37.08 -4.35 27.87
CA MET A 58 -36.08 -4.27 28.94
C MET A 58 -36.58 -5.08 30.13
N VAL A 59 -36.34 -6.39 30.11
CA VAL A 59 -36.94 -7.32 31.06
C VAL A 59 -36.02 -7.54 32.27
N THR A 60 -34.70 -7.39 32.14
CA THR A 60 -33.77 -7.71 33.26
C THR A 60 -32.54 -6.78 33.41
N PRO A 61 -32.03 -6.56 34.64
CA PRO A 61 -30.76 -5.86 34.88
C PRO A 61 -29.54 -6.49 34.18
N PHE A 62 -29.60 -7.79 33.90
CA PHE A 62 -28.54 -8.53 33.21
C PHE A 62 -28.39 -8.09 31.74
N GLU A 63 -29.50 -7.90 31.02
CA GLU A 63 -29.50 -7.40 29.64
C GLU A 63 -28.92 -5.97 29.54
N PHE A 64 -29.16 -5.14 30.54
CA PHE A 64 -28.59 -3.79 30.60
C PHE A 64 -27.06 -3.83 30.74
N ILE A 65 -26.54 -4.67 31.64
CA ILE A 65 -25.09 -4.85 31.84
C ILE A 65 -24.45 -5.44 30.57
N TYR A 66 -25.05 -6.49 30.00
CA TYR A 66 -24.61 -7.08 28.74
C TYR A 66 -24.53 -6.04 27.62
N ARG A 67 -25.54 -5.17 27.50
CA ARG A 67 -25.58 -4.11 26.50
C ARG A 67 -24.47 -3.07 26.71
N ILE A 68 -24.20 -2.64 27.95
CA ILE A 68 -23.06 -1.75 28.22
C ILE A 68 -21.75 -2.42 27.82
N ILE A 69 -21.56 -3.69 28.18
CA ILE A 69 -20.34 -4.42 27.86
C ILE A 69 -20.14 -4.51 26.34
N ILE A 70 -21.17 -4.91 25.58
CA ILE A 70 -21.02 -5.07 24.13
C ILE A 70 -20.81 -3.73 23.42
N TRP A 71 -21.48 -2.66 23.85
CA TRP A 71 -21.31 -1.31 23.29
C TRP A 71 -19.93 -0.71 23.56
N ILE A 72 -19.22 -1.17 24.59
CA ILE A 72 -17.83 -0.76 24.85
C ILE A 72 -16.86 -1.70 24.12
N LEU A 73 -17.05 -3.02 24.25
CA LEU A 73 -16.11 -4.03 23.78
C LEU A 73 -16.08 -4.12 22.24
N TYR A 74 -17.24 -3.98 21.58
CA TYR A 74 -17.33 -4.12 20.14
C TYR A 74 -16.65 -2.99 19.35
N PRO A 75 -16.92 -1.70 19.63
CA PRO A 75 -16.15 -0.61 19.03
C PRO A 75 -14.66 -0.68 19.39
N SER A 76 -14.34 -1.12 20.61
CA SER A 76 -12.96 -1.37 21.04
C SER A 76 -12.27 -2.41 20.16
N PHE A 77 -12.94 -3.52 19.84
CA PHE A 77 -12.39 -4.53 18.92
C PHE A 77 -12.03 -3.92 17.56
N ILE A 78 -12.87 -3.05 17.01
CA ILE A 78 -12.66 -2.41 15.70
C ILE A 78 -11.50 -1.43 15.75
N VAL A 79 -11.53 -0.50 16.70
CA VAL A 79 -10.52 0.56 16.80
C VAL A 79 -9.14 -0.04 17.13
N ALA A 80 -9.07 -1.19 17.83
CA ALA A 80 -7.81 -1.86 18.14
C ALA A 80 -7.15 -2.34 16.87
N TYR A 81 -7.94 -2.96 15.99
CA TYR A 81 -7.48 -3.42 14.70
C TYR A 81 -7.00 -2.26 13.82
N PHE A 82 -7.77 -1.17 13.75
CA PHE A 82 -7.37 0.04 13.03
C PHE A 82 -6.05 0.62 13.56
N SER A 83 -5.88 0.67 14.87
CA SER A 83 -4.65 1.16 15.49
C SER A 83 -3.45 0.25 15.13
N ALA A 84 -3.65 -1.07 15.09
CA ALA A 84 -2.63 -2.01 14.66
C ALA A 84 -2.31 -1.88 13.17
N VAL A 85 -3.30 -1.59 12.32
CA VAL A 85 -3.10 -1.26 10.91
C VAL A 85 -2.25 -0.01 10.77
N ALA A 86 -2.56 1.06 11.49
CA ALA A 86 -1.80 2.31 11.43
C ALA A 86 -0.36 2.12 11.90
N VAL A 87 -0.13 1.42 13.01
CA VAL A 87 1.21 1.11 13.53
C VAL A 87 2.00 0.23 12.54
N LYS A 88 1.37 -0.81 11.98
CA LYS A 88 2.03 -1.66 10.98
C LYS A 88 2.31 -0.90 9.66
N ALA A 89 1.50 0.11 9.34
CA ALA A 89 1.68 0.95 8.17
C ALA A 89 2.67 2.12 8.38
N SER A 90 2.85 2.63 9.61
CA SER A 90 3.93 3.58 9.97
C SER A 90 5.32 2.96 9.86
N ASP A 91 5.32 1.64 9.89
CA ASP A 91 6.43 0.78 9.55
C ASP A 91 6.63 0.65 8.02
N GLY A 92 5.71 1.15 7.18
CA GLY A 92 5.78 1.00 5.72
C GLY A 92 5.36 -0.39 5.23
N SER A 93 4.84 -1.26 6.10
CA SER A 93 4.23 -2.51 5.67
C SER A 93 2.88 -2.24 4.99
N SER A 94 2.63 -2.94 3.90
CA SER A 94 1.34 -2.92 3.19
C SER A 94 0.48 -4.14 3.51
N GLU A 95 0.88 -4.94 4.49
CA GLU A 95 0.20 -6.18 4.87
C GLU A 95 -0.72 -5.96 6.07
N PRO A 96 -1.84 -6.69 6.14
CA PRO A 96 -2.76 -6.57 7.24
C PRO A 96 -2.12 -7.14 8.52
N PRO A 97 -2.43 -6.59 9.71
CA PRO A 97 -1.96 -7.16 10.96
C PRO A 97 -2.62 -8.52 11.21
N GLU A 98 -1.86 -9.42 11.85
CA GLU A 98 -2.41 -10.68 12.33
C GLU A 98 -3.37 -10.40 13.47
N ILE A 99 -4.64 -10.76 13.27
CA ILE A 99 -5.74 -10.54 14.21
C ILE A 99 -5.29 -10.95 15.63
N MET A 100 -4.83 -12.19 15.84
CA MET A 100 -4.43 -12.68 17.18
C MET A 100 -3.32 -11.87 17.87
N LYS A 101 -2.42 -11.21 17.12
CA LYS A 101 -1.32 -10.42 17.69
C LYS A 101 -1.73 -8.99 18.08
N VAL A 102 -2.91 -8.53 17.66
CA VAL A 102 -3.40 -7.18 17.99
C VAL A 102 -3.58 -7.01 19.51
N TRP A 103 -4.07 -8.05 20.19
CA TRP A 103 -4.33 -8.00 21.64
C TRP A 103 -3.08 -8.22 22.48
N SER A 104 -2.09 -8.98 21.99
CA SER A 104 -0.83 -9.21 22.72
C SER A 104 0.08 -7.99 22.74
N ASN A 105 0.03 -7.14 21.71
CA ASN A 105 0.98 -6.03 21.52
C ASN A 105 0.47 -4.67 22.06
N GLY A 106 -0.39 -4.70 23.07
CA GLY A 106 -0.89 -3.49 23.73
C GLY A 106 -1.96 -2.73 22.94
N GLY A 107 -2.66 -3.37 22.00
CA GLY A 107 -3.76 -2.76 21.25
C GLY A 107 -4.84 -2.15 22.15
N PHE A 108 -5.15 -2.78 23.28
CA PHE A 108 -6.13 -2.25 24.25
C PHE A 108 -5.68 -0.97 24.96
N SER A 109 -4.38 -0.78 25.16
CA SER A 109 -3.86 0.48 25.70
C SER A 109 -3.98 1.59 24.66
N LEU A 110 -3.64 1.30 23.40
CA LEU A 110 -3.69 2.26 22.31
C LEU A 110 -5.12 2.71 21.99
N LEU A 111 -6.08 1.78 22.11
CA LEU A 111 -7.52 2.05 22.10
C LEU A 111 -7.94 3.11 23.10
N PHE A 112 -7.64 2.88 24.38
CA PHE A 112 -8.06 3.76 25.45
C PHE A 112 -7.47 5.16 25.23
N LYS A 113 -6.21 5.23 24.79
CA LYS A 113 -5.57 6.50 24.45
C LYS A 113 -6.27 7.20 23.27
N ALA A 114 -6.65 6.47 22.22
CA ALA A 114 -7.40 7.03 21.08
C ALA A 114 -8.77 7.58 21.49
N LEU A 115 -9.50 6.85 22.32
CA LEU A 115 -10.79 7.32 22.86
C LEU A 115 -10.62 8.58 23.71
N VAL A 116 -9.59 8.62 24.57
CA VAL A 116 -9.30 9.83 25.36
C VAL A 116 -8.96 11.02 24.48
N VAL A 117 -8.09 10.86 23.47
CA VAL A 117 -7.73 11.94 22.54
C VAL A 117 -8.97 12.45 21.78
N ILE A 118 -9.77 11.55 21.21
CA ILE A 118 -11.00 11.91 20.49
C ILE A 118 -11.98 12.61 21.43
N SER A 119 -12.11 12.14 22.67
CA SER A 119 -13.01 12.75 23.67
C SER A 119 -12.54 14.14 24.07
N VAL A 120 -11.24 14.34 24.27
CA VAL A 120 -10.65 15.65 24.59
C VAL A 120 -10.89 16.65 23.45
N PHE A 121 -10.64 16.24 22.21
CA PHE A 121 -10.92 17.07 21.02
C PHE A 121 -12.41 17.39 20.91
N SER A 122 -13.27 16.38 21.00
CA SER A 122 -14.72 16.55 20.88
C SER A 122 -15.28 17.47 21.97
N MET A 123 -14.82 17.31 23.22
CA MET A 123 -15.24 18.14 24.34
C MET A 123 -14.73 19.57 24.21
N GLY A 124 -13.47 19.76 23.80
CA GLY A 124 -12.92 21.10 23.53
C GLY A 124 -13.73 21.85 22.48
N LEU A 125 -14.06 21.18 21.36
CA LEU A 125 -14.88 21.77 20.30
C LEU A 125 -16.32 22.05 20.74
N ALA A 126 -16.91 21.17 21.56
CA ALA A 126 -18.24 21.40 22.12
C ALA A 126 -18.28 22.62 23.06
N LEU A 127 -17.27 22.77 23.94
CA LEU A 127 -17.16 23.92 24.83
C LEU A 127 -17.00 25.23 24.07
N ILE A 128 -16.19 25.24 23.01
CA ILE A 128 -16.04 26.41 22.13
C ILE A 128 -17.39 26.83 21.52
N LYS A 129 -18.19 25.87 21.04
CA LYS A 129 -19.53 26.14 20.51
C LYS A 129 -20.46 26.73 21.57
N MET A 130 -20.38 26.25 22.81
CA MET A 130 -21.20 26.74 23.92
C MET A 130 -20.82 28.18 24.34
N VAL A 131 -19.53 28.51 24.36
CA VAL A 131 -19.04 29.80 24.86
C VAL A 131 -19.08 30.92 23.80
N ILE A 132 -18.65 30.64 22.57
CA ILE A 132 -18.48 31.66 21.52
C ILE A 132 -19.73 31.75 20.63
N GLY A 133 -20.65 30.78 20.73
CA GLY A 133 -21.89 30.71 19.98
C GLY A 133 -21.81 29.82 18.73
N PRO A 134 -22.94 29.46 18.11
CA PRO A 134 -23.02 28.38 17.12
C PRO A 134 -22.24 28.66 15.83
N THR A 135 -22.29 29.89 15.32
CA THR A 135 -21.65 30.29 14.06
C THR A 135 -20.13 30.34 14.19
N ALA A 136 -19.62 31.03 15.19
CA ALA A 136 -18.18 31.05 15.50
C ALA A 136 -17.68 29.65 15.87
N GLY A 137 -18.46 28.90 16.64
CA GLY A 137 -18.14 27.52 17.00
C GLY A 137 -18.02 26.57 15.80
N LEU A 138 -18.81 26.78 14.73
CA LEU A 138 -18.70 26.02 13.49
C LEU A 138 -17.37 26.29 12.78
N ILE A 139 -16.96 27.56 12.68
CA ILE A 139 -15.68 27.95 12.08
C ILE A 139 -14.51 27.36 12.88
N LEU A 140 -14.53 27.47 14.21
CA LEU A 140 -13.49 26.89 15.05
C LEU A 140 -13.48 25.35 15.02
N THR A 141 -14.62 24.70 14.80
CA THR A 141 -14.69 23.25 14.59
C THR A 141 -13.98 22.85 13.31
N PHE A 142 -14.20 23.60 12.23
CA PHE A 142 -13.55 23.35 10.96
C PHE A 142 -12.03 23.55 11.06
N ILE A 143 -11.59 24.64 11.71
CA ILE A 143 -10.17 24.86 12.01
C ILE A 143 -9.61 23.74 12.91
N GLY A 144 -10.37 23.33 13.93
CA GLY A 144 -10.04 22.23 14.83
C GLY A 144 -9.83 20.90 14.11
N ALA A 145 -10.63 20.62 13.09
CA ALA A 145 -10.53 19.41 12.28
C ALA A 145 -9.21 19.33 11.50
N ILE A 146 -8.54 20.45 11.24
CA ILE A 146 -7.20 20.49 10.62
C ILE A 146 -6.18 19.79 11.51
N PHE A 147 -6.32 19.88 12.83
CA PHE A 147 -5.36 19.27 13.77
C PHE A 147 -5.56 17.76 13.94
N PHE A 148 -6.72 17.22 13.51
CA PHE A 148 -7.12 15.84 13.78
C PHE A 148 -6.18 14.78 13.16
N PRO A 149 -5.80 14.84 11.87
CA PRO A 149 -4.89 13.86 11.28
C PRO A 149 -3.54 13.79 12.00
N ALA A 150 -2.98 14.95 12.33
CA ALA A 150 -1.69 15.05 12.99
C ALA A 150 -1.74 14.54 14.45
N SER A 151 -2.82 14.85 15.17
CA SER A 151 -3.07 14.32 16.51
C SER A 151 -3.11 12.79 16.54
N ILE A 152 -3.85 12.19 15.60
CA ILE A 152 -3.97 10.74 15.48
C ILE A 152 -2.64 10.09 15.07
N MET A 153 -1.88 10.70 14.16
CA MET A 153 -0.53 10.22 13.81
C MET A 153 0.41 10.21 15.02
N LEU A 154 0.48 11.32 15.77
CA LEU A 154 1.28 11.43 16.99
C LEU A 154 0.90 10.37 18.02
N LEU A 155 -0.40 10.09 18.17
CA LEU A 155 -0.85 9.06 19.08
C LEU A 155 -0.31 7.67 18.70
N PHE A 156 -0.31 7.31 17.43
CA PHE A 156 0.18 5.98 17.01
C PHE A 156 1.70 5.86 17.05
N MET A 157 2.38 6.97 16.76
CA MET A 157 3.83 7.03 16.75
C MET A 157 4.42 7.02 18.16
N GLU A 158 3.93 7.90 19.04
CA GLU A 158 4.50 8.07 20.37
C GLU A 158 3.80 7.22 21.42
N ARG A 159 2.60 6.71 21.11
CA ARG A 159 1.74 5.97 22.06
C ARG A 159 1.47 6.77 23.33
N GLU A 160 1.49 8.10 23.27
CA GLU A 160 1.25 8.98 24.39
C GLU A 160 0.10 9.96 24.11
N ILE A 161 -0.82 10.08 25.07
CA ILE A 161 -1.96 11.00 24.99
C ILE A 161 -1.46 12.45 25.03
N SER A 162 -0.50 12.74 25.91
CA SER A 162 0.13 14.05 26.09
C SER A 162 0.68 14.59 24.76
N ALA A 163 1.39 13.75 24.01
CA ALA A 163 1.90 14.11 22.69
C ALA A 163 0.78 14.42 21.69
N ALA A 164 -0.24 13.56 21.65
CA ALA A 164 -1.35 13.64 20.70
C ALA A 164 -2.28 14.85 20.92
N VAL A 165 -2.32 15.43 22.13
CA VAL A 165 -3.11 16.63 22.44
C VAL A 165 -2.26 17.89 22.57
N ASN A 166 -0.94 17.79 22.44
CA ASN A 166 -0.04 18.94 22.56
C ASN A 166 -0.06 19.78 21.28
N PRO A 167 -0.57 21.03 21.32
CA PRO A 167 -0.68 21.86 20.12
C PRO A 167 0.67 22.11 19.46
N GLY A 168 1.75 22.29 20.23
CA GLY A 168 3.08 22.51 19.68
C GLY A 168 3.60 21.30 18.88
N ARG A 169 3.37 20.08 19.37
CA ARG A 169 3.72 18.85 18.65
C ARG A 169 2.90 18.69 17.37
N ILE A 170 1.59 18.94 17.47
CA ILE A 170 0.68 18.85 16.31
C ILE A 170 1.08 19.87 15.24
N LEU A 171 1.34 21.12 15.62
CA LEU A 171 1.82 22.16 14.71
C LEU A 171 3.15 21.78 14.06
N SER A 172 4.07 21.19 14.82
CA SER A 172 5.32 20.67 14.27
C SER A 172 5.08 19.63 13.19
N VAL A 173 4.17 18.66 13.40
CA VAL A 173 3.82 17.64 12.40
C VAL A 173 3.25 18.28 11.14
N ILE A 174 2.33 19.23 11.29
CA ILE A 174 1.71 19.95 10.16
C ILE A 174 2.78 20.70 9.36
N GLN A 175 3.70 21.38 10.04
CA GLN A 175 4.79 22.13 9.42
C GLN A 175 5.80 21.21 8.73
N SER A 176 6.15 20.08 9.35
CA SER A 176 7.05 19.06 8.80
C SER A 176 6.50 18.46 7.49
N ILE A 177 5.19 18.19 7.43
CA ILE A 177 4.55 17.67 6.21
C ILE A 177 4.43 18.77 5.14
N GLY A 178 4.15 20.01 5.55
CA GLY A 178 4.08 21.18 4.68
C GLY A 178 2.83 21.22 3.81
N TRP A 179 2.94 21.73 2.58
CA TRP A 179 1.81 21.89 1.65
C TRP A 179 0.99 20.61 1.39
N PRO A 180 1.61 19.42 1.26
CA PRO A 180 0.88 18.16 1.16
C PRO A 180 -0.09 17.89 2.30
N TYR A 181 0.06 18.53 3.46
CA TYR A 181 -0.85 18.36 4.59
C TYR A 181 -2.28 18.81 4.26
N ALA A 182 -2.44 19.88 3.47
CA ALA A 182 -3.77 20.32 3.05
C ALA A 182 -4.50 19.24 2.23
N PHE A 183 -3.75 18.54 1.38
CA PHE A 183 -4.25 17.43 0.59
C PHE A 183 -4.56 16.21 1.47
N LEU A 184 -3.67 15.89 2.42
CA LEU A 184 -3.91 14.84 3.43
C LEU A 184 -5.20 15.11 4.20
N TRP A 185 -5.37 16.34 4.70
CA TRP A 185 -6.55 16.76 5.43
C TRP A 185 -7.82 16.60 4.59
N GLY A 186 -7.80 17.05 3.33
CA GLY A 186 -8.93 16.88 2.41
C GLY A 186 -9.30 15.40 2.19
N LEU A 187 -8.30 14.53 2.04
CA LEU A 187 -8.53 13.08 1.95
C LEU A 187 -9.10 12.48 3.23
N VAL A 188 -8.60 12.89 4.40
CA VAL A 188 -9.13 12.43 5.69
C VAL A 188 -10.58 12.85 5.84
N MET A 189 -10.92 14.10 5.53
CA MET A 189 -12.32 14.57 5.55
C MET A 189 -13.19 13.76 4.59
N MET A 190 -12.72 13.54 3.36
CA MET A 190 -13.42 12.71 2.36
C MET A 190 -13.66 11.28 2.86
N LEU A 191 -12.67 10.67 3.52
CA LEU A 191 -12.78 9.31 4.05
C LEU A 191 -13.71 9.22 5.26
N ILE A 192 -13.72 10.24 6.13
CA ILE A 192 -14.63 10.30 7.29
C ILE A 192 -16.07 10.53 6.85
N SER A 193 -16.30 11.38 5.84
CA SER A 193 -17.64 11.63 5.30
C SER A 193 -18.12 10.56 4.32
N GLY A 194 -17.22 9.73 3.79
CA GLY A 194 -17.53 8.68 2.80
C GLY A 194 -18.71 7.78 3.18
N PRO A 195 -18.79 7.26 4.42
CA PRO A 195 -19.92 6.46 4.88
C PRO A 195 -21.28 7.18 4.85
N GLU A 196 -21.32 8.51 4.85
CA GLU A 196 -22.55 9.29 4.82
C GLU A 196 -23.33 9.12 3.50
N ILE A 197 -22.69 8.62 2.45
CA ILE A 197 -23.39 8.23 1.20
C ILE A 197 -24.51 7.24 1.46
N LEU A 198 -24.44 6.47 2.55
CA LEU A 198 -25.49 5.55 2.93
C LEU A 198 -26.80 6.25 3.32
N TYR A 199 -26.73 7.52 3.73
CA TYR A 199 -27.87 8.39 4.01
C TYR A 199 -28.56 8.95 2.75
N SER A 200 -28.06 8.64 1.55
CA SER A 200 -28.77 8.93 0.29
C SER A 200 -29.58 7.74 -0.24
N LEU A 201 -29.54 6.59 0.43
CA LEU A 201 -30.34 5.44 0.03
C LEU A 201 -31.85 5.71 0.24
N PRO A 202 -32.75 4.98 -0.46
CA PRO A 202 -34.18 5.09 -0.24
C PRO A 202 -34.63 4.64 1.16
N GLU A 203 -35.76 5.18 1.65
CA GLU A 203 -36.28 4.94 3.01
C GLU A 203 -36.43 3.44 3.36
N HIS A 204 -36.91 2.64 2.39
CA HIS A 204 -37.11 1.21 2.56
C HIS A 204 -35.82 0.43 2.85
N ILE A 205 -34.66 0.95 2.45
CA ILE A 205 -33.38 0.31 2.75
C ILE A 205 -33.00 0.54 4.20
N TYR A 206 -33.18 1.73 4.78
CA TYR A 206 -32.85 1.99 6.20
C TYR A 206 -33.66 1.12 7.16
N GLN A 207 -34.92 0.86 6.82
CA GLN A 207 -35.81 0.04 7.63
C GLN A 207 -35.50 -1.47 7.50
N SER A 208 -34.65 -1.86 6.56
CA SER A 208 -34.21 -3.23 6.38
C SER A 208 -33.27 -3.68 7.50
N ARG A 209 -33.37 -4.95 7.89
CA ARG A 209 -32.41 -5.62 8.80
C ARG A 209 -30.98 -5.64 8.25
N ILE A 210 -30.79 -5.42 6.94
CA ILE A 210 -29.49 -5.41 6.28
C ILE A 210 -28.77 -4.06 6.47
N TYR A 211 -29.48 -2.96 6.70
CA TYR A 211 -28.88 -1.63 6.75
C TYR A 211 -27.78 -1.49 7.82
N PRO A 212 -27.95 -1.96 9.07
CA PRO A 212 -26.89 -1.86 10.07
C PRO A 212 -25.62 -2.63 9.67
N LEU A 213 -25.76 -3.77 8.99
CA LEU A 213 -24.64 -4.56 8.47
C LEU A 213 -23.91 -3.81 7.35
N LEU A 214 -24.68 -3.22 6.43
CA LEU A 214 -24.12 -2.42 5.34
C LEU A 214 -23.41 -1.17 5.89
N PHE A 215 -24.03 -0.46 6.84
CA PHE A 215 -23.45 0.68 7.52
C PHE A 215 -22.14 0.32 8.21
N LEU A 216 -22.11 -0.78 8.95
CA LEU A 216 -20.92 -1.28 9.60
C LEU A 216 -19.83 -1.65 8.59
N MET A 217 -20.17 -2.39 7.53
CA MET A 217 -19.21 -2.80 6.50
C MET A 217 -18.55 -1.59 5.83
N VAL A 218 -19.35 -0.59 5.47
CA VAL A 218 -18.85 0.66 4.86
C VAL A 218 -17.95 1.41 5.84
N ASN A 219 -18.34 1.55 7.10
CA ASN A 219 -17.50 2.20 8.12
C ASN A 219 -16.18 1.47 8.35
N ILE A 220 -16.19 0.13 8.36
CA ILE A 220 -14.96 -0.65 8.51
C ILE A 220 -14.06 -0.46 7.28
N TYR A 221 -14.63 -0.47 6.08
CA TYR A 221 -13.88 -0.24 4.84
C TYR A 221 -13.16 1.11 4.88
N PHE A 222 -13.89 2.22 5.10
CA PHE A 222 -13.31 3.56 5.13
C PHE A 222 -12.31 3.73 6.29
N GLY A 223 -12.58 3.13 7.45
CA GLY A 223 -11.66 3.11 8.59
C GLY A 223 -10.33 2.42 8.28
N LEU A 224 -10.37 1.26 7.61
CA LEU A 224 -9.15 0.55 7.18
C LEU A 224 -8.31 1.40 6.21
N VAL A 225 -8.96 2.04 5.23
CA VAL A 225 -8.28 2.94 4.28
C VAL A 225 -7.65 4.12 5.03
N LEU A 226 -8.40 4.78 5.91
CA LEU A 226 -7.96 5.94 6.67
C LEU A 226 -6.74 5.63 7.54
N PHE A 227 -6.80 4.59 8.36
CA PHE A 227 -5.72 4.26 9.28
C PHE A 227 -4.49 3.71 8.55
N HIS A 228 -4.68 2.96 7.46
CA HIS A 228 -3.57 2.51 6.63
C HIS A 228 -2.86 3.70 5.96
N MET A 229 -3.62 4.67 5.45
CA MET A 229 -3.08 5.90 4.88
C MET A 229 -2.34 6.75 5.92
N LEU A 230 -2.92 6.98 7.10
CA LEU A 230 -2.28 7.76 8.17
C LEU A 230 -0.98 7.11 8.64
N GLY A 231 -0.96 5.78 8.78
CA GLY A 231 0.27 5.04 9.04
C GLY A 231 1.27 5.22 7.91
N TYR A 232 0.88 5.07 6.65
CA TYR A 232 1.79 5.28 5.52
C TYR A 232 2.37 6.70 5.47
N VAL A 233 1.58 7.72 5.79
CA VAL A 233 2.07 9.10 5.83
C VAL A 233 3.08 9.29 6.97
N ALA A 234 2.83 8.68 8.13
CA ALA A 234 3.81 8.66 9.22
C ALA A 234 5.11 7.96 8.79
N PHE A 235 5.02 6.89 8.00
CA PHE A 235 6.17 6.26 7.37
C PHE A 235 6.84 7.16 6.34
N GLN A 236 6.09 7.88 5.51
CA GLN A 236 6.67 8.74 4.48
C GLN A 236 7.47 9.89 5.10
N TYR A 237 6.92 10.53 6.14
CA TYR A 237 7.53 11.69 6.82
C TYR A 237 8.26 11.30 8.11
N HIS A 238 8.66 10.04 8.25
CA HIS A 238 9.26 9.52 9.49
C HIS A 238 10.49 10.32 9.91
N PHE A 239 11.27 10.81 8.95
CA PHE A 239 12.48 11.60 9.19
C PHE A 239 12.15 13.00 9.73
N GLU A 240 11.26 13.73 9.05
CA GLU A 240 10.84 15.09 9.42
C GLU A 240 10.06 15.13 10.73
N LEU A 241 9.55 13.98 11.17
CA LEU A 241 8.86 13.79 12.43
C LEU A 241 9.77 13.28 13.56
N GLY A 242 11.07 13.06 13.29
CA GLY A 242 12.06 12.60 14.26
C GLY A 242 11.89 11.13 14.70
N ILE A 243 11.23 10.31 13.87
CA ILE A 243 11.07 8.87 14.10
C ILE A 243 12.32 8.14 13.63
N THR A 244 13.03 7.51 14.55
CA THR A 244 14.10 6.57 14.19
C THR A 244 13.48 5.22 13.79
N LEU A 245 13.59 4.84 12.52
CA LEU A 245 13.24 3.49 12.09
C LEU A 245 14.21 2.47 12.73
N PRO A 246 13.76 1.25 13.08
CA PRO A 246 14.65 0.20 13.59
C PRO A 246 15.81 -0.08 12.61
N ASN A 247 17.00 -0.39 13.13
CA ASN A 247 18.21 -0.62 12.32
C ASN A 247 18.00 -1.72 11.24
N GLU A 248 17.28 -2.79 11.54
CA GLU A 248 16.93 -3.86 10.58
C GLU A 248 16.10 -3.33 9.40
N ARG A 249 15.29 -2.29 9.62
CA ARG A 249 14.47 -1.66 8.58
C ARG A 249 15.25 -0.60 7.83
N ILE A 250 16.10 0.19 8.50
CA ILE A 250 17.10 1.03 7.83
C ILE A 250 17.96 0.14 6.93
N GLU A 251 18.38 -1.03 7.39
CA GLU A 251 19.06 -2.05 6.58
C GLU A 251 18.19 -2.70 5.52
N SER A 252 16.86 -2.60 5.53
CA SER A 252 15.97 -3.09 4.47
C SER A 252 15.57 -2.00 3.45
N LEU A 253 15.62 -0.73 3.87
CA LEU A 253 15.47 0.47 3.04
C LEU A 253 16.81 0.84 2.37
N ASN A 254 17.92 0.67 3.10
CA ASN A 254 19.32 0.70 2.67
C ASN A 254 19.80 -0.67 2.19
N ALA A 255 19.09 -1.76 2.48
CA ALA A 255 19.23 -2.95 1.64
C ALA A 255 18.92 -2.43 0.26
N PRO A 256 19.78 -2.69 -0.74
CA PRO A 256 19.45 -2.37 -2.10
C PRO A 256 18.06 -2.98 -2.33
N ARG A 257 17.02 -2.15 -2.53
CA ARG A 257 15.68 -2.57 -2.97
C ARG A 257 15.90 -3.73 -3.92
N ALA A 258 15.59 -4.96 -3.48
CA ALA A 258 16.11 -6.23 -4.00
C ALA A 258 16.91 -5.99 -5.29
N PRO A 259 18.25 -6.04 -5.31
CA PRO A 259 19.14 -5.29 -6.23
C PRO A 259 18.69 -5.22 -7.71
N GLN A 260 17.92 -6.21 -8.15
CA GLN A 260 16.95 -6.23 -9.25
C GLN A 260 16.17 -4.91 -9.52
N LYS A 261 15.50 -4.30 -8.53
CA LYS A 261 14.68 -3.08 -8.73
C LYS A 261 15.52 -1.84 -8.93
N ALA A 262 16.66 -1.74 -8.22
CA ALA A 262 17.62 -0.65 -8.41
C ALA A 262 18.19 -0.68 -9.84
N VAL A 263 18.62 -1.85 -10.32
CA VAL A 263 19.12 -2.02 -11.69
C VAL A 263 18.07 -1.65 -12.75
N LEU A 264 16.81 -2.00 -12.52
CA LEU A 264 15.73 -1.65 -13.46
C LEU A 264 15.48 -0.13 -13.55
N ILE A 265 15.59 0.60 -12.43
CA ILE A 265 15.41 2.05 -12.38
C ILE A 265 16.64 2.76 -12.96
N GLU A 266 17.84 2.36 -12.55
CA GLU A 266 19.08 2.94 -13.04
C GLU A 266 19.26 2.73 -14.55
N SER A 267 18.88 1.57 -15.08
CA SER A 267 18.82 1.37 -16.54
C SER A 267 17.78 2.26 -17.23
N GLU A 268 16.68 2.61 -16.57
CA GLU A 268 15.65 3.54 -17.08
C GLU A 268 16.16 4.98 -17.15
N LEU A 269 16.87 5.44 -16.12
CA LEU A 269 17.52 6.75 -16.11
C LEU A 269 18.56 6.86 -17.23
N LEU A 270 19.41 5.85 -17.38
CA LEU A 270 20.41 5.82 -18.46
C LEU A 270 19.80 5.82 -19.87
N ILE A 271 18.63 5.19 -20.05
CA ILE A 271 17.89 5.23 -21.31
C ILE A 271 17.33 6.64 -21.58
N MET A 272 16.78 7.31 -20.56
CA MET A 272 16.28 8.68 -20.69
C MET A 272 17.40 9.69 -20.97
N ASP A 273 18.58 9.48 -20.40
CA ASP A 273 19.79 10.28 -20.64
C ASP A 273 20.48 9.95 -21.99
N GLY A 274 19.91 9.05 -22.79
CA GLY A 274 20.45 8.63 -24.09
C GLY A 274 21.70 7.75 -24.02
N ASN A 275 22.09 7.30 -22.82
CA ASN A 275 23.27 6.48 -22.58
C ASN A 275 22.94 4.98 -22.63
N TYR A 276 22.57 4.49 -23.81
CA TYR A 276 22.10 3.12 -24.01
C TYR A 276 23.17 2.04 -23.77
N GLU A 277 24.45 2.30 -24.08
CA GLU A 277 25.54 1.34 -23.85
C GLU A 277 25.79 1.09 -22.35
N SER A 278 25.72 2.13 -21.52
CA SER A 278 25.81 1.97 -20.07
C SER A 278 24.61 1.19 -19.52
N ALA A 279 23.41 1.43 -20.04
CA ALA A 279 22.21 0.68 -19.64
C ALA A 279 22.33 -0.81 -19.99
N LEU A 280 22.84 -1.15 -21.18
CA LEU A 280 23.09 -2.53 -21.59
C LEU A 280 24.10 -3.22 -20.67
N LYS A 281 25.26 -2.60 -20.42
CA LYS A 281 26.30 -3.15 -19.53
C LYS A 281 25.79 -3.37 -18.11
N LEU A 282 24.98 -2.45 -17.59
CA LEU A 282 24.40 -2.58 -16.25
C LEU A 282 23.48 -3.80 -16.15
N LEU A 283 22.60 -3.99 -17.15
CA LEU A 283 21.69 -5.14 -17.21
C LEU A 283 22.44 -6.47 -17.42
N GLU A 284 23.46 -6.49 -18.29
CA GLU A 284 24.33 -7.66 -18.53
C GLU A 284 25.07 -8.08 -17.24
N ASN A 285 25.71 -7.13 -16.57
CA ASN A 285 26.43 -7.37 -15.31
C ASN A 285 25.51 -7.89 -14.20
N PHE A 286 24.25 -7.44 -14.19
CA PHE A 286 23.27 -7.94 -13.25
C PHE A 286 22.88 -9.40 -13.53
N LEU A 287 22.66 -9.74 -14.81
CA LEU A 287 22.30 -11.11 -15.20
C LEU A 287 23.44 -12.11 -15.03
N GLN A 288 24.71 -11.68 -15.07
CA GLN A 288 25.83 -12.54 -14.67
C GLN A 288 25.71 -13.02 -13.22
N LYS A 289 25.20 -12.17 -12.32
CA LYS A 289 25.00 -12.49 -10.90
C LYS A 289 23.66 -13.18 -10.65
N GLN A 290 22.62 -12.82 -11.39
CA GLN A 290 21.27 -13.38 -11.24
C GLN A 290 20.68 -13.77 -12.60
N PRO A 291 21.08 -14.92 -13.16
CA PRO A 291 20.72 -15.30 -14.52
C PRO A 291 19.23 -15.51 -14.72
N ARG A 292 18.47 -15.89 -13.68
CA ARG A 292 17.05 -16.27 -13.80
C ARG A 292 16.07 -15.12 -13.60
N HIS A 293 16.54 -13.88 -13.56
CA HIS A 293 15.67 -12.73 -13.26
C HIS A 293 14.86 -12.26 -14.49
N GLU A 294 13.60 -12.68 -14.55
CA GLU A 294 12.70 -12.51 -15.72
C GLU A 294 12.62 -11.07 -16.24
N LYS A 295 12.35 -10.10 -15.35
CA LYS A 295 12.13 -8.70 -15.78
C LYS A 295 13.39 -8.03 -16.33
N VAL A 296 14.56 -8.42 -15.84
CA VAL A 296 15.84 -7.86 -16.32
C VAL A 296 16.22 -8.49 -17.65
N GLN A 297 15.98 -9.81 -17.81
CA GLN A 297 16.14 -10.49 -19.10
C GLN A 297 15.26 -9.88 -20.19
N GLN A 298 13.98 -9.68 -19.90
CA GLN A 298 13.06 -9.06 -20.86
C GLN A 298 13.47 -7.63 -21.23
N LYS A 299 13.92 -6.84 -20.23
CA LYS A 299 14.36 -5.47 -20.47
C LYS A 299 15.66 -5.41 -21.29
N LEU A 300 16.61 -6.30 -21.01
CA LEU A 300 17.83 -6.44 -21.82
C LEU A 300 17.48 -6.82 -23.27
N PHE A 301 16.60 -7.80 -23.47
CA PHE A 301 16.16 -8.21 -24.80
C PHE A 301 15.53 -7.04 -25.57
N ASN A 302 14.54 -6.35 -25.00
CA ASN A 302 13.86 -5.22 -25.64
C ASN A 302 14.81 -4.07 -25.98
N LEU A 303 15.69 -3.70 -25.04
CA LEU A 303 16.67 -2.64 -25.25
C LEU A 303 17.67 -3.02 -26.36
N THR A 304 18.11 -4.27 -26.37
CA THR A 304 19.03 -4.79 -27.39
C THR A 304 18.37 -4.79 -28.78
N MET A 305 17.10 -5.18 -28.88
CA MET A 305 16.35 -5.13 -30.15
C MET A 305 16.16 -3.70 -30.67
N ALA A 306 16.03 -2.72 -29.78
CA ALA A 306 15.80 -1.33 -30.15
C ALA A 306 17.07 -0.55 -30.52
N VAL A 307 18.21 -0.88 -29.88
CA VAL A 307 19.43 -0.06 -29.95
C VAL A 307 20.56 -0.72 -30.72
N THR A 308 20.71 -2.05 -30.63
CA THR A 308 21.85 -2.76 -31.23
C THR A 308 21.48 -3.38 -32.57
N LYS A 309 22.50 -3.72 -33.38
CA LYS A 309 22.33 -4.39 -34.69
C LYS A 309 23.36 -5.51 -34.84
N GLY A 310 23.04 -6.50 -35.69
CA GLY A 310 23.95 -7.58 -36.07
C GLY A 310 24.13 -8.64 -34.98
N ASP A 311 25.35 -9.18 -34.87
CA ASP A 311 25.64 -10.39 -34.09
C ASP A 311 25.32 -10.28 -32.59
N ARG A 312 25.48 -9.07 -32.00
CA ARG A 312 25.15 -8.83 -30.58
C ARG A 312 23.65 -9.02 -30.30
N GLN A 313 22.80 -8.66 -31.27
CA GLN A 313 21.35 -8.79 -31.17
C GLN A 313 20.93 -10.26 -31.19
N LEU A 314 21.51 -11.06 -32.09
CA LEU A 314 21.26 -12.49 -32.21
C LEU A 314 21.71 -13.25 -30.95
N ALA A 315 22.89 -12.92 -30.42
CA ALA A 315 23.42 -13.58 -29.22
C ALA A 315 22.56 -13.36 -27.96
N VAL A 316 22.10 -12.13 -27.72
CA VAL A 316 21.21 -11.82 -26.58
C VAL A 316 19.85 -12.49 -26.76
N ALA A 317 19.33 -12.50 -27.98
CA ALA A 317 18.04 -13.09 -28.26
C ALA A 317 18.06 -14.62 -28.13
N GLU A 318 19.10 -15.29 -28.60
CA GLU A 318 19.25 -16.73 -28.42
C GLU A 318 19.27 -17.10 -26.93
N ASN A 319 20.03 -16.33 -26.13
CA ASN A 319 20.08 -16.54 -24.68
C ASN A 319 18.72 -16.33 -24.01
N TYR A 320 17.95 -15.32 -24.45
CA TYR A 320 16.62 -15.06 -23.92
C TYR A 320 15.60 -16.14 -24.33
N LEU A 321 15.62 -16.58 -25.59
CA LEU A 321 14.76 -17.67 -26.08
C LEU A 321 15.02 -18.97 -25.32
N PHE A 322 16.29 -19.31 -25.10
CA PHE A 322 16.63 -20.51 -24.34
C PHE A 322 16.22 -20.40 -22.86
N TYR A 323 16.36 -19.22 -22.25
CA TYR A 323 15.81 -18.98 -20.92
C TYR A 323 14.30 -19.22 -20.87
N LEU A 324 13.54 -18.70 -21.83
CA LEU A 324 12.08 -18.88 -21.90
C LEU A 324 11.68 -20.35 -22.12
N ILE A 325 12.44 -21.10 -22.93
CA ILE A 325 12.26 -22.54 -23.12
C ILE A 325 12.50 -23.28 -21.78
N SER A 326 13.56 -22.93 -21.05
CA SER A 326 13.89 -23.55 -19.75
C SER A 326 12.87 -23.28 -18.64
N MET A 327 12.07 -22.21 -18.80
CA MET A 327 11.02 -21.82 -17.86
C MET A 327 9.62 -22.30 -18.30
N GLU A 328 9.52 -23.13 -19.35
CA GLU A 328 8.28 -23.62 -19.95
C GLU A 328 7.30 -22.50 -20.40
N GLN A 329 7.83 -21.32 -20.76
CA GLN A 329 7.01 -20.15 -21.15
C GLN A 329 6.76 -20.10 -22.67
N GLY A 330 6.15 -21.14 -23.24
CA GLY A 330 6.05 -21.33 -24.70
C GLY A 330 5.44 -20.16 -25.48
N PHE A 331 4.39 -19.54 -24.94
CA PHE A 331 3.77 -18.36 -25.54
C PHE A 331 4.77 -17.20 -25.74
N LYS A 332 5.67 -16.96 -24.76
CA LYS A 332 6.66 -15.89 -24.84
C LYS A 332 7.81 -16.24 -25.78
N VAL A 333 8.14 -17.52 -25.94
CA VAL A 333 9.13 -17.99 -26.92
C VAL A 333 8.65 -17.62 -28.32
N VAL A 334 7.41 -17.95 -28.65
CA VAL A 334 6.79 -17.64 -29.96
C VAL A 334 6.73 -16.14 -30.20
N ALA A 335 6.29 -15.35 -29.21
CA ALA A 335 6.21 -13.90 -29.34
C ALA A 335 7.59 -13.24 -29.56
N SER A 336 8.61 -13.67 -28.81
CA SER A 336 9.97 -13.14 -28.91
C SER A 336 10.63 -13.53 -30.23
N LEU A 337 10.33 -14.73 -30.74
CA LEU A 337 10.82 -15.22 -32.03
C LEU A 337 10.19 -14.45 -33.20
N ARG A 338 8.86 -14.20 -33.17
CA ARG A 338 8.18 -13.35 -34.17
C ARG A 338 8.72 -11.92 -34.15
N GLN A 339 8.97 -11.37 -32.96
CA GLN A 339 9.59 -10.05 -32.83
C GLN A 339 10.97 -10.05 -33.48
N LEU A 340 11.77 -11.10 -33.30
CA LEU A 340 13.10 -11.18 -33.88
C LEU A 340 13.08 -11.33 -35.41
N MET A 341 12.15 -12.13 -35.95
CA MET A 341 11.92 -12.25 -37.40
C MET A 341 11.43 -10.95 -38.05
N HIS A 342 10.76 -10.07 -37.28
CA HIS A 342 10.38 -8.76 -37.78
C HIS A 342 11.60 -7.84 -38.01
N TYR A 343 12.63 -7.96 -37.16
CA TYR A 343 13.87 -7.19 -37.29
C TYR A 343 14.89 -7.85 -38.24
N HIS A 344 14.82 -9.18 -38.40
CA HIS A 344 15.69 -9.96 -39.28
C HIS A 344 14.83 -10.84 -40.20
N ALA A 345 14.53 -10.33 -41.40
CA ALA A 345 13.69 -11.04 -42.37
C ALA A 345 14.35 -12.31 -42.93
N ASP A 346 15.69 -12.36 -42.92
CA ASP A 346 16.51 -13.45 -43.48
C ASP A 346 16.95 -14.47 -42.39
N LEU A 347 16.20 -14.52 -41.28
CA LEU A 347 16.58 -15.27 -40.10
C LEU A 347 16.28 -16.77 -40.25
N ASN A 348 17.35 -17.55 -40.42
CA ASN A 348 17.25 -19.02 -40.53
C ASN A 348 17.78 -19.74 -39.29
N PHE A 349 17.43 -21.03 -39.13
CA PHE A 349 17.90 -21.88 -38.03
C PHE A 349 19.43 -21.92 -37.87
N GLN A 350 20.20 -21.71 -38.94
CA GLN A 350 21.67 -21.71 -38.91
C GLN A 350 22.27 -20.55 -38.10
N HIS A 351 21.50 -19.48 -37.86
CA HIS A 351 21.94 -18.34 -37.03
C HIS A 351 21.84 -18.60 -35.53
N PHE A 352 21.21 -19.70 -35.12
CA PHE A 352 21.09 -20.10 -33.72
C PHE A 352 22.07 -21.21 -33.42
N ILE A 353 22.89 -21.03 -32.37
CA ILE A 353 23.84 -22.06 -31.92
C ILE A 353 23.07 -23.28 -31.38
N ARG A 354 21.92 -23.05 -30.73
CA ARG A 354 21.02 -24.10 -30.19
C ARG A 354 19.78 -24.36 -31.06
N CYS A 355 19.96 -24.56 -32.35
CA CYS A 355 18.85 -24.74 -33.30
C CYS A 355 18.03 -26.03 -33.06
N ASP A 356 18.65 -27.13 -32.64
CA ASP A 356 17.97 -28.42 -32.43
C ASP A 356 16.96 -28.39 -31.27
N GLU A 357 17.27 -27.66 -30.20
CA GLU A 357 16.39 -27.52 -29.03
C GLU A 357 15.19 -26.62 -29.36
N LEU A 358 15.43 -25.53 -30.10
CA LEU A 358 14.37 -24.65 -30.58
C LEU A 358 13.43 -25.40 -31.54
N LYS A 359 13.98 -26.21 -32.45
CA LYS A 359 13.18 -27.02 -33.39
C LYS A 359 12.32 -28.07 -32.68
N LYS A 360 12.88 -28.79 -31.70
CA LYS A 360 12.13 -29.74 -30.86
C LYS A 360 11.03 -29.05 -30.05
N PHE A 361 11.29 -27.84 -29.55
CA PHE A 361 10.32 -27.05 -28.81
C PHE A 361 9.13 -26.62 -29.70
N LEU A 362 9.42 -26.05 -30.87
CA LEU A 362 8.38 -25.63 -31.83
C LEU A 362 7.54 -26.82 -32.34
N GLN A 363 8.14 -28.00 -32.50
CA GLN A 363 7.43 -29.23 -32.84
C GLN A 363 6.47 -29.67 -31.72
N LYS A 364 6.89 -29.53 -30.46
CA LYS A 364 6.06 -29.85 -29.28
C LYS A 364 4.86 -28.91 -29.16
N GLU A 365 5.05 -27.62 -29.43
CA GLU A 365 4.00 -26.59 -29.36
C GLU A 365 3.13 -26.51 -30.64
N GLN A 366 3.34 -27.38 -31.62
CA GLN A 366 2.61 -27.43 -32.90
C GLN A 366 2.69 -26.15 -33.77
N GLU A 367 3.74 -25.34 -33.62
CA GLU A 367 3.94 -24.09 -34.39
C GLU A 367 4.64 -24.37 -35.73
N MET A 368 3.97 -25.10 -36.63
CA MET A 368 4.53 -25.55 -37.92
C MET A 368 4.86 -24.40 -38.88
N ASP A 369 4.08 -23.30 -38.85
CA ASP A 369 4.30 -22.11 -39.68
C ASP A 369 5.65 -21.43 -39.41
N LEU A 370 6.11 -21.45 -38.16
CA LEU A 370 7.40 -20.87 -37.77
C LEU A 370 8.57 -21.79 -38.13
N ILE A 371 8.35 -23.10 -38.07
CA ILE A 371 9.37 -24.08 -38.51
C ILE A 371 9.62 -23.94 -40.01
N GLU A 372 8.57 -23.79 -40.81
CA GLU A 372 8.69 -23.62 -42.27
C GLU A 372 9.49 -22.35 -42.61
N LYS A 373 9.11 -21.20 -42.03
CA LYS A 373 9.78 -19.91 -42.27
C LYS A 373 11.22 -19.82 -41.80
N LEU A 374 11.59 -20.54 -40.74
CA LEU A 374 12.98 -20.57 -40.25
C LEU A 374 13.86 -21.59 -41.00
N SER A 375 13.23 -22.46 -41.81
CA SER A 375 13.89 -23.54 -42.57
C SER A 375 14.13 -23.20 -44.04
N SER A 376 13.35 -22.28 -44.60
CA SER A 376 13.61 -21.60 -45.88
C SER A 376 14.74 -20.61 -45.72
#